data_AF-A0A938CE42-F1
#
_entry.id   AF-A0A938CE42-F1
#
_cell.length_a   1.000
_cell.length_b   1.000
_cell.length_c   1.000
_cell.angle_alpha   90.00
_cell.angle_beta   90.00
_cell.angle_gamma   90.00
#
_symmetry.space_group_name_H-M   'P 1'
#
loop_
_entity.id
_entity.type
_entity.pdbx_description
1 polymer ?
#
loop_
_entity_poly.entity_id
_entity_poly.type
_entity_poly.pdbx_seq_one_letter_code
_entity_poly.pdbx_strand_id
1 'polypeptide(L)'
;MRRVRAFLIWLLLPPLAVLFIAFAIANRAAVAVSLDPLPFVVQVPLYLLVFVAILLGLVVGGLIGWGKAWRWRRLAAERLHQLDNQRRPAVAATGGLPARVVQG
;
A
#
# COMPACT_ATOMS: atom_id res chain seq x y z
N MET A 1 -4.58 -13.34 -12.47
CA MET A 1 -4.99 -12.69 -11.20
C MET A 1 -5.78 -11.38 -11.38
N ARG A 2 -5.49 -10.52 -12.37
CA ARG A 2 -6.24 -9.26 -12.60
C ARG A 2 -7.76 -9.42 -12.75
N ARG A 3 -8.22 -10.48 -13.44
CA ARG A 3 -9.66 -10.75 -13.63
C ARG A 3 -10.37 -11.18 -12.34
N VAL A 4 -9.72 -12.00 -11.52
CA VAL A 4 -10.25 -12.40 -10.19
C VAL A 4 -10.38 -11.19 -9.28
N ARG A 5 -9.35 -10.33 -9.21
CA ARG A 5 -9.43 -9.07 -8.45
C ARG A 5 -10.56 -8.17 -8.94
N ALA A 6 -10.71 -8.00 -10.25
CA ALA A 6 -11.78 -7.19 -10.82
C ALA A 6 -13.17 -7.78 -10.51
N PHE A 7 -13.30 -9.10 -10.58
CA PHE A 7 -14.53 -9.82 -10.21
C PHE A 7 -14.87 -9.66 -8.73
N LEU A 8 -13.89 -9.83 -7.82
CA LEU A 8 -14.11 -9.61 -6.38
C LEU A 8 -14.54 -8.17 -6.09
N ILE A 9 -13.90 -7.18 -6.74
CA ILE A 9 -14.30 -5.78 -6.59
C ILE A 9 -15.74 -5.60 -7.08
N TRP A 10 -16.08 -6.09 -8.27
CA TRP A 10 -17.44 -5.98 -8.79
C TRP A 10 -18.49 -6.72 -7.97
N LEU A 11 -18.11 -7.78 -7.26
CA LEU A 11 -19.02 -8.53 -6.41
C LEU A 11 -19.20 -7.88 -5.04
N LEU A 12 -18.14 -7.35 -4.43
CA LEU A 12 -18.17 -6.81 -3.07
C LEU A 12 -18.51 -5.32 -3.02
N LEU A 13 -18.03 -4.53 -3.98
CA LEU A 13 -18.14 -3.08 -3.91
C LEU A 13 -19.59 -2.57 -4.05
N PRO A 14 -20.41 -3.06 -5.00
CA PRO A 14 -21.80 -2.62 -5.13
C PRO A 14 -22.67 -2.90 -3.89
N PRO A 15 -22.72 -4.14 -3.33
CA PRO A 15 -23.54 -4.38 -2.14
C PRO A 15 -23.03 -3.60 -0.93
N LEU A 16 -21.70 -3.44 -0.80
CA LEU A 16 -21.12 -2.61 0.25
C LEU A 16 -21.51 -1.12 0.09
N ALA A 17 -21.55 -0.61 -1.14
CA ALA A 17 -22.02 0.74 -1.41
C ALA A 17 -23.51 0.90 -1.05
N VAL A 18 -24.35 -0.06 -1.43
CA VAL A 18 -25.78 -0.06 -1.05
C VAL A 18 -25.94 -0.06 0.47
N LEU A 19 -25.17 -0.87 1.19
CA LEU A 19 -25.17 -0.90 2.65
C LEU A 19 -24.81 0.48 3.24
N PHE A 20 -23.75 1.12 2.75
CA PHE A 20 -23.34 2.44 3.23
C PHE A 20 -24.36 3.53 2.92
N ILE A 21 -24.99 3.49 1.74
CA ILE A 21 -26.06 4.43 1.36
C ILE A 21 -27.28 4.23 2.26
N ALA A 22 -27.72 2.97 2.45
CA ALA A 22 -28.84 2.66 3.32
C ALA A 22 -28.57 3.08 4.77
N PHE A 23 -27.35 2.83 5.27
CA PHE A 23 -26.92 3.29 6.59
C PHE A 23 -26.95 4.81 6.70
N ALA A 24 -26.49 5.54 5.68
CA ALA A 24 -26.52 7.00 5.67
C ALA A 24 -27.95 7.55 5.70
N ILE A 25 -28.85 6.96 4.91
CA ILE A 25 -30.26 7.37 4.88
C ILE A 25 -30.93 7.09 6.23
N ALA A 26 -30.72 5.90 6.80
CA ALA A 26 -31.30 5.50 8.08
C ALA A 26 -30.78 6.33 9.25
N ASN A 27 -29.52 6.79 9.18
CA ASN A 27 -28.85 7.50 10.27
C ASN A 27 -28.60 8.98 9.94
N ARG A 28 -29.51 9.60 9.17
CA ARG A 28 -29.44 11.03 8.82
C ARG A 28 -29.73 11.98 9.98
N ALA A 29 -30.37 11.48 11.03
CA ALA A 29 -30.70 12.27 12.21
C ALA A 29 -29.42 12.68 12.95
N ALA A 30 -29.36 13.94 13.38
CA ALA A 30 -28.24 14.44 14.16
C ALA A 30 -28.28 13.84 15.57
N VAL A 31 -27.15 13.30 16.02
CA VAL A 31 -26.95 12.78 17.37
C VAL A 31 -25.94 13.67 18.08
N ALA A 32 -26.17 13.90 19.38
CA ALA A 32 -25.23 14.60 20.22
C ALA A 32 -24.02 13.73 20.51
N VAL A 33 -22.86 14.17 20.04
CA VAL A 33 -21.58 13.53 20.32
C VAL A 33 -20.80 14.42 21.28
N SER A 34 -20.64 13.93 22.51
CA SER A 34 -19.72 14.54 23.49
C SER A 34 -18.29 14.12 23.18
N LEU A 35 -17.38 15.09 23.11
CA LEU A 35 -15.97 14.86 22.81
C LEU A 35 -15.11 14.86 24.07
N ASP A 36 -15.46 14.08 25.08
CA ASP A 36 -14.70 13.99 26.33
C ASP A 36 -13.24 13.55 26.08
N PRO A 37 -12.22 14.15 26.74
CA PRO A 37 -12.24 15.17 27.80
C PRO A 37 -12.37 16.63 27.32
N LEU A 38 -12.59 16.86 26.03
CA LEU A 38 -12.82 18.21 25.52
C LEU A 38 -14.28 18.62 25.81
N PRO A 39 -14.55 19.80 26.39
CA PRO A 39 -15.89 20.23 26.77
C PRO A 39 -16.70 20.74 25.56
N PHE A 40 -16.77 19.94 24.50
CA PHE A 40 -17.51 20.24 23.27
C PHE A 40 -18.52 19.13 22.97
N VAL A 41 -19.74 19.55 22.64
CA VAL A 41 -20.80 18.66 22.14
C VAL A 41 -21.12 19.08 20.71
N VAL A 42 -21.03 18.14 19.78
CA VAL A 42 -21.28 18.40 18.36
C VAL A 42 -22.49 17.59 17.91
N GLN A 43 -23.44 18.26 17.25
CA GLN A 43 -24.58 17.62 16.63
C GLN A 43 -24.19 17.17 15.22
N VAL A 44 -23.95 15.87 15.03
CA VAL A 44 -23.61 15.31 13.71
C VAL A 44 -24.45 14.06 13.43
N PRO A 45 -24.82 13.81 12.16
CA PRO A 45 -25.39 12.53 11.78
C PRO A 45 -24.39 11.40 12.00
N LEU A 46 -24.86 10.28 12.56
CA LEU A 46 -23.99 9.15 12.92
C LEU A 46 -23.24 8.58 11.71
N TYR A 47 -23.85 8.61 10.51
CA TYR A 47 -23.20 8.11 9.30
C TYR A 47 -21.89 8.84 8.99
N LEU A 48 -21.82 10.13 9.29
CA LEU A 48 -20.65 10.95 9.01
C LEU A 48 -19.46 10.51 9.88
N LEU A 49 -19.74 10.24 11.16
CA LEU A 49 -18.72 9.79 12.12
C LEU A 49 -18.13 8.45 11.71
N VAL A 50 -18.97 7.49 11.31
CA VAL A 50 -18.52 6.18 10.81
C VAL A 50 -17.68 6.32 9.53
N PHE A 51 -18.12 7.16 8.58
CA PHE A 51 -17.38 7.34 7.32
C PHE A 51 -16.01 7.97 7.57
N VAL A 52 -15.94 8.98 8.43
CA VAL A 52 -14.66 9.61 8.82
C VAL A 52 -13.74 8.59 9.50
N ALA A 53 -14.26 7.77 10.42
CA ALA A 53 -13.47 6.73 11.08
C ALA A 53 -12.90 5.70 10.07
N ILE A 54 -13.72 5.26 9.11
CA ILE A 54 -13.29 4.36 8.04
C ILE A 54 -12.22 5.02 7.16
N LEU A 55 -12.44 6.28 6.75
CA LEU A 55 -11.48 7.03 5.94
C LEU A 55 -10.14 7.19 6.66
N LEU A 56 -10.15 7.53 7.95
CA LEU A 56 -8.95 7.60 8.77
C LEU A 56 -8.22 6.25 8.81
N GLY A 57 -8.96 5.16 9.03
CA GLY A 57 -8.41 3.80 8.98
C GLY A 57 -7.77 3.47 7.63
N LEU A 58 -8.40 3.87 6.52
CA LEU A 58 -7.86 3.68 5.17
C LEU A 58 -6.59 4.50 4.94
N VAL A 59 -6.56 5.77 5.38
CA VAL A 59 -5.38 6.64 5.29
C VAL A 59 -4.22 6.03 6.08
N VAL A 60 -4.44 5.67 7.36
CA VAL A 60 -3.41 5.08 8.21
C VAL A 60 -2.91 3.75 7.62
N GLY A 61 -3.82 2.86 7.22
CA GLY A 61 -3.48 1.60 6.58
C GLY A 61 -2.69 1.79 5.28
N GLY A 62 -3.08 2.77 4.47
CA GLY A 62 -2.38 3.16 3.25
C GLY A 62 -0.97 3.68 3.51
N LEU A 63 -0.80 4.55 4.49
CA LEU A 63 0.50 5.10 4.88
C LEU A 63 1.45 4.00 5.38
N ILE A 64 0.96 3.08 6.20
CA ILE A 64 1.74 1.92 6.68
C ILE A 64 2.15 1.02 5.48
N GLY A 65 1.22 0.74 4.58
CA GLY A 65 1.49 -0.06 3.38
C GLY A 65 2.50 0.59 2.44
N TRP A 66 2.41 1.90 2.24
CA TRP A 66 3.33 2.66 1.40
C TRP A 66 4.74 2.67 1.98
N GLY A 67 4.88 2.88 3.29
CA GLY A 67 6.18 2.81 3.97
C GLY A 67 6.87 1.46 3.78
N LYS A 68 6.12 0.35 3.90
CA LYS A 68 6.66 -0.99 3.60
C LYS A 68 7.11 -1.10 2.14
N ALA A 69 6.26 -0.73 1.18
CA ALA A 69 6.59 -0.81 -0.25
C ALA A 69 7.84 0.01 -0.62
N TRP A 70 8.02 1.18 0.00
CA TRP A 70 9.19 2.03 -0.23
C TRP A 70 10.49 1.39 0.28
N ARG A 71 10.47 0.74 1.44
CA ARG A 71 11.62 0.00 1.99
C ARG A 71 12.00 -1.20 1.12
N TRP A 72 11.03 -1.97 0.63
CA TRP A 72 11.28 -3.10 -0.28
C TRP A 72 11.88 -2.65 -1.62
N ARG A 73 11.46 -1.50 -2.15
CA ARG A 73 12.03 -0.92 -3.37
C ARG A 73 13.50 -0.52 -3.19
N ARG A 74 13.87 0.05 -2.05
CA ARG A 74 15.27 0.40 -1.73
C ARG A 74 16.16 -0.84 -1.60
N LEU A 75 15.69 -1.85 -0.85
CA LEU A 75 16.43 -3.11 -0.67
C LEU A 75 16.61 -3.88 -1.98
N ALA A 76 15.64 -3.82 -2.89
CA ALA A 76 15.78 -4.44 -4.21
C ALA A 76 16.89 -3.77 -5.03
N ALA A 77 17.00 -2.44 -4.99
CA ALA A 77 18.06 -1.71 -5.68
C ALA A 77 19.46 -2.05 -5.13
N GLU A 78 19.61 -2.11 -3.80
CA GLU A 78 20.89 -2.48 -3.17
C GLU A 78 21.31 -3.92 -3.51
N ARG A 79 20.36 -4.87 -3.53
CA ARG A 79 20.65 -6.27 -3.91
C ARG A 79 21.11 -6.39 -5.37
N LEU A 80 20.57 -5.58 -6.27
CA LEU A 80 21.00 -5.53 -7.67
C LEU A 80 22.48 -5.09 -7.79
N HIS A 81 22.90 -4.09 -7.02
CA HIS A 81 24.29 -3.63 -7.01
C HIS A 81 25.27 -4.68 -6.44
N GLN A 82 24.85 -5.44 -5.42
CA GLN A 82 25.67 -6.51 -4.86
C GLN A 82 25.90 -7.67 -5.85
N LEU A 83 24.89 -8.02 -6.65
CA LEU A 83 25.02 -9.03 -7.71
C LEU A 83 25.99 -8.61 -8.81
N ASP A 84 26.00 -7.33 -9.18
CA ASP A 84 26.89 -6.81 -10.24
C ASP A 84 28.36 -6.78 -9.80
N ASN A 85 28.62 -6.41 -8.54
CA ASN A 85 29.97 -6.47 -7.97
C ASN A 85 30.51 -7.90 -7.84
N GLN A 86 29.65 -8.91 -7.64
CA GLN A 86 30.07 -10.31 -7.61
C GLN A 86 30.38 -10.87 -9.01
N ARG A 87 29.79 -10.33 -10.08
CA ARG A 87 30.09 -10.75 -11.47
C ARG A 87 31.40 -10.19 -12.02
N ARG A 88 31.80 -9.00 -11.60
CA ARG A 88 33.05 -8.34 -12.04
C ARG A 88 34.34 -9.16 -11.84
N PRO A 89 34.60 -9.85 -10.71
CA PRO A 89 35.82 -10.65 -10.56
C PRO A 89 35.87 -11.88 -11.48
N ALA A 90 34.73 -12.45 -11.87
CA ALA A 90 34.69 -13.60 -12.79
C ALA A 90 35.06 -13.20 -14.23
N VAL A 91 34.64 -12.01 -14.69
CA VAL A 91 34.98 -11.50 -16.04
C VAL A 91 36.44 -11.02 -16.12
N ALA A 92 36.97 -10.44 -15.04
CA ALA A 92 38.37 -10.03 -14.96
C ALA A 92 39.34 -11.23 -14.99
N ALA A 93 38.95 -12.37 -14.43
CA ALA A 93 39.75 -13.60 -14.48
C ALA A 93 39.81 -14.24 -15.88
N THR A 94 38.81 -14.01 -16.73
CA THR A 94 38.74 -14.58 -18.09
C THR A 94 39.40 -13.69 -19.16
N GLY A 95 39.51 -12.37 -18.95
CA GLY A 95 40.08 -11.43 -19.91
C GLY A 95 41.61 -11.25 -19.86
N GLY A 96 42.31 -11.93 -18.94
CA GLY A 96 43.73 -11.73 -18.66
C GLY A 96 44.69 -12.76 -19.26
N LEU A 97 44.23 -13.71 -20.08
CA LEU A 97 45.14 -14.69 -20.70
C LEU A 97 45.97 -13.99 -21.79
N PRO A 98 47.30 -13.85 -21.60
CA PRO A 98 48.14 -13.17 -22.58
C PRO A 98 48.13 -13.93 -23.90
N ALA A 99 47.90 -13.20 -24.99
CA ALA A 99 47.97 -13.63 -26.38
C ALA A 99 49.40 -14.04 -26.81
N ARG A 100 50.06 -14.91 -26.04
CA ARG A 100 51.45 -15.36 -26.25
C ARG A 100 51.57 -16.86 -26.58
N VAL A 101 50.47 -17.56 -26.83
CA VAL A 101 50.48 -19.03 -27.03
C VAL A 101 50.21 -19.45 -28.49
N VAL A 102 50.03 -18.51 -29.43
CA VAL A 102 49.79 -18.83 -30.86
C VAL A 102 50.92 -18.30 -31.75
N GLN A 103 52.17 -18.54 -31.36
CA GLN A 103 53.31 -18.55 -32.28
C GLN A 103 54.36 -19.52 -31.72
N GLY A 104 54.33 -20.75 -32.23
CA GLY A 104 55.27 -21.84 -31.95
C GLY A 104 55.04 -22.95 -32.95
#